data_AF-A0A520HP18-F1
#
_entry.id   AF-A0A520HP18-F1
#
_cell.length_a   1.000
_cell.length_b   1.000
_cell.length_c   1.000
_cell.angle_alpha   90.00
_cell.angle_beta   90.00
_cell.angle_gamma   90.00
#
_symmetry.space_group_name_H-M   'P 1'
#
loop_
_entity.id
_entity.type
_entity.pdbx_description
1 polymer ?
#
loop_
_entity_poly.entity_id
_entity_poly.type
_entity_poly.pdbx_seq_one_letter_code
_entity_poly.pdbx_strand_id
1 'polypeptide(L)'
;AAGVQITTTSGQPGSGMNVIIRGKGTIGNSGPLYVVDGVNTGDISYLNPSDIASIDVLKDAASAAIYGSQAANGVVLITTKTGRTNQKPQVTYDGYYGVQNTPRKADLLDAKEYGIIMNESAINSGRAAPFTNAQLNAFPTNTNWLDQMFAKDAMTQNHVIGVTGGGGSSVFSTSVGYTGQEGIVGGKSLSNYQRYTFRINSEHNLYNNIIRMGEHLTFTYEKNNGISVGGIYSNTLRGAFGTSPFVPMYDSVGNFFNNSNSTWNNGEANPYAVMYYNNQNRNSNQRVFGDVYLVVEPIKNLRFRTSLGLNNNAYDGRAFTPIYRLSIYSFNDNTRASQSMGRGRTIQFDNLLSYSFQLRKQHQFEVMAGTSAINVKGSGMFGSNRDLVFPDLAHAWLTNATNTDGANIDLNGAPYEDALVSYFGRLQYNFQEKYLFNATVRADGSS
;
A
#
# COMPACT_ATOMS: atom_id res chain seq x y z
N ALA A 1 -7.94 10.80 16.46
CA ALA A 1 -9.31 11.34 16.59
C ALA A 1 -10.23 10.26 17.15
N ALA A 2 -11.17 10.57 18.05
CA ALA A 2 -12.11 9.57 18.58
C ALA A 2 -12.96 8.94 17.46
N GLY A 3 -13.21 7.63 17.54
CA GLY A 3 -14.00 6.89 16.55
C GLY A 3 -13.30 6.62 15.21
N VAL A 4 -11.99 6.83 15.10
CA VAL A 4 -11.18 6.44 13.94
C VAL A 4 -10.15 5.44 14.43
N GLN A 5 -10.25 4.20 13.96
CA GLN A 5 -9.32 3.13 14.26
C GLN A 5 -8.34 3.00 13.10
N ILE A 6 -7.05 3.15 13.40
CA ILE A 6 -5.97 2.99 12.43
C ILE A 6 -5.12 1.82 12.92
N THR A 7 -4.94 0.84 12.06
CA THR A 7 -4.16 -0.36 12.32
C THR A 7 -3.21 -0.61 11.16
N THR A 8 -2.01 -1.08 11.42
CA THR A 8 -1.10 -1.53 10.36
C THR A 8 -1.64 -2.83 9.78
N THR A 9 -1.66 -2.94 8.45
CA THR A 9 -2.09 -4.18 7.77
C THR A 9 -1.05 -5.29 7.94
N SER A 10 0.23 -4.91 7.93
CA SER A 10 1.36 -5.80 8.20
C SER A 10 2.60 -4.98 8.62
N GLY A 11 3.67 -5.67 9.02
CA GLY A 11 4.99 -5.07 9.25
C GLY A 11 5.87 -4.99 7.98
N GLN A 12 5.33 -5.33 6.80
CA GLN A 12 6.09 -5.30 5.56
C GLN A 12 6.30 -3.84 5.09
N PRO A 13 7.51 -3.48 4.63
CA PRO A 13 7.81 -2.16 4.08
C PRO A 13 6.82 -1.70 3.01
N GLY A 14 6.42 -0.43 3.07
CA GLY A 14 5.47 0.18 2.12
C GLY A 14 4.03 -0.30 2.26
N SER A 15 3.68 -1.15 3.25
CA SER A 15 2.31 -1.58 3.45
C SER A 15 1.41 -0.43 3.89
N GLY A 16 0.21 -0.36 3.30
CA GLY A 16 -0.80 0.62 3.68
C GLY A 16 -1.33 0.41 5.10
N MET A 17 -2.02 1.43 5.61
CA MET A 17 -2.73 1.35 6.88
C MET A 17 -4.19 0.97 6.67
N ASN A 18 -4.73 0.12 7.54
CA ASN A 18 -6.14 -0.18 7.61
C ASN A 18 -6.82 0.88 8.49
N VAL A 19 -7.63 1.74 7.85
CA VAL A 19 -8.37 2.82 8.49
C VAL A 19 -9.85 2.45 8.52
N ILE A 20 -10.46 2.54 9.70
CA ILE A 20 -11.88 2.25 9.92
C ILE A 20 -12.49 3.41 10.69
N ILE A 21 -13.57 3.99 10.16
CA ILE A 21 -14.29 5.10 10.80
C ILE A 21 -15.59 4.56 11.41
N ARG A 22 -15.77 4.76 12.72
CA ARG A 22 -16.94 4.31 13.51
C ARG A 22 -17.20 2.79 13.49
N GLY A 23 -16.15 2.00 13.35
CA GLY A 23 -16.26 0.53 13.31
C GLY A 23 -16.65 0.01 11.93
N LYS A 24 -16.77 -1.32 11.78
CA LYS A 24 -17.12 -1.94 10.50
C LYS A 24 -18.63 -1.87 10.28
N GLY A 25 -19.05 -1.09 9.28
CA GLY A 25 -20.44 -1.03 8.83
C GLY A 25 -20.82 -2.05 7.75
N THR A 26 -19.81 -2.70 7.13
CA THR A 26 -19.99 -3.60 5.98
C THR A 26 -19.16 -4.88 6.18
N ILE A 27 -19.66 -6.01 5.68
CA ILE A 27 -19.01 -7.35 5.78
C ILE A 27 -17.84 -7.50 4.78
N GLY A 28 -17.80 -6.66 3.74
CA GLY A 28 -16.72 -6.58 2.75
C GLY A 28 -15.66 -5.52 3.04
N ASN A 29 -15.36 -4.67 2.05
CA ASN A 29 -14.42 -3.56 2.22
C ASN A 29 -15.02 -2.47 3.13
N SER A 30 -14.35 -2.22 4.26
CA SER A 30 -14.75 -1.21 5.26
C SER A 30 -13.83 0.01 5.30
N GLY A 31 -12.93 0.18 4.31
CA GLY A 31 -12.07 1.35 4.21
C GLY A 31 -12.87 2.61 3.85
N PRO A 32 -12.42 3.80 4.29
CA PRO A 32 -13.05 5.06 3.92
C PRO A 32 -12.75 5.43 2.47
N LEU A 33 -13.55 6.34 1.92
CA LEU A 33 -13.19 7.05 0.69
C LEU A 33 -12.12 8.09 1.01
N TYR A 34 -11.01 8.09 0.29
CA TYR A 34 -10.04 9.18 0.34
C TYR A 34 -10.32 10.17 -0.79
N VAL A 35 -10.27 11.46 -0.48
CA VAL A 35 -10.40 12.54 -1.46
C VAL A 35 -9.19 13.44 -1.32
N VAL A 36 -8.37 13.49 -2.37
CA VAL A 36 -7.12 14.26 -2.37
C VAL A 36 -7.27 15.38 -3.38
N ASP A 37 -7.26 16.62 -2.89
CA ASP A 37 -7.48 17.85 -3.68
C ASP A 37 -8.76 17.83 -4.56
N GLY A 38 -9.76 17.04 -4.16
CA GLY A 38 -11.05 16.90 -4.85
C GLY A 38 -11.19 15.63 -5.69
N VAL A 39 -10.12 14.86 -5.88
CA VAL A 39 -10.15 13.61 -6.66
C VAL A 39 -10.28 12.40 -5.74
N ASN A 40 -11.16 11.48 -6.09
CA ASN A 40 -11.41 10.26 -5.33
C ASN A 40 -10.26 9.24 -5.51
N THR A 41 -9.83 8.63 -4.41
CA THR A 41 -8.83 7.55 -4.40
C THR A 41 -9.14 6.53 -3.31
N GLY A 42 -8.74 5.27 -3.55
CA GLY A 42 -8.89 4.19 -2.56
C GLY A 42 -7.74 4.09 -1.55
N ASP A 43 -6.66 4.82 -1.80
CA ASP A 43 -5.44 4.76 -0.99
C ASP A 43 -4.70 6.11 -1.03
N ILE A 44 -3.83 6.37 -0.05
CA ILE A 44 -3.01 7.59 0.11
C ILE A 44 -1.52 7.27 0.33
N SER A 45 -1.10 6.00 0.21
CA SER A 45 0.28 5.56 0.45
C SER A 45 1.28 6.08 -0.59
N TYR A 46 0.82 6.84 -1.58
CA TYR A 46 1.66 7.51 -2.58
C TYR A 46 2.03 8.96 -2.17
N LEU A 47 1.30 9.56 -1.23
CA LEU A 47 1.55 10.93 -0.77
C LEU A 47 2.73 10.99 0.20
N ASN A 48 3.53 12.05 0.13
CA ASN A 48 4.47 12.37 1.20
C ASN A 48 3.74 13.14 2.31
N PRO A 49 3.98 12.80 3.59
CA PRO A 49 3.41 13.56 4.70
C PRO A 49 3.78 15.05 4.68
N SER A 50 5.00 15.37 4.24
CA SER A 50 5.48 16.76 4.13
C SER A 50 4.73 17.60 3.10
N ASP A 51 3.97 16.99 2.19
CA ASP A 51 3.18 17.69 1.17
C ASP A 51 1.73 17.97 1.64
N ILE A 52 1.32 17.42 2.79
CA ILE A 52 -0.04 17.55 3.31
C ILE A 52 -0.18 18.88 4.07
N ALA A 53 -1.22 19.64 3.74
CA ALA A 53 -1.58 20.86 4.46
C ALA A 53 -2.63 20.59 5.55
N SER A 54 -3.66 19.79 5.23
CA SER A 54 -4.69 19.39 6.19
C SER A 54 -5.25 18.00 5.90
N ILE A 55 -5.77 17.37 6.95
CA ILE A 55 -6.52 16.12 6.88
C ILE A 55 -7.83 16.33 7.64
N ASP A 56 -8.95 16.25 6.94
CA ASP A 56 -10.29 16.37 7.50
C ASP A 56 -11.00 15.01 7.41
N VAL A 57 -11.60 14.56 8.51
CA VAL A 57 -12.27 13.25 8.57
C VAL A 57 -13.76 13.44 8.79
N LEU A 58 -14.55 13.16 7.76
CA LEU A 58 -16.01 13.18 7.82
C LEU A 58 -16.51 11.83 8.32
N LYS A 59 -17.07 11.84 9.53
CA LYS A 59 -17.46 10.63 10.25
C LYS A 59 -18.96 10.37 10.21
N ASP A 60 -19.74 11.39 9.90
CA ASP A 60 -21.19 11.40 9.91
C ASP A 60 -21.73 11.35 8.48
N ALA A 61 -22.82 10.60 8.32
CA ALA A 61 -23.45 10.41 7.02
C ALA A 61 -23.93 11.73 6.39
N ALA A 62 -24.39 12.70 7.21
CA ALA A 62 -24.86 13.99 6.70
C ALA A 62 -23.75 14.83 6.05
N SER A 63 -22.58 14.91 6.67
CA SER A 63 -21.44 15.66 6.12
C SER A 63 -20.78 14.91 4.95
N ALA A 64 -20.78 13.58 4.98
CA ALA A 64 -20.20 12.72 3.95
C ALA A 64 -21.13 12.49 2.74
N ALA A 65 -22.45 12.72 2.86
CA ALA A 65 -23.46 12.42 1.84
C ALA A 65 -23.17 13.05 0.48
N ILE A 66 -22.46 14.18 0.45
CA ILE A 66 -22.11 14.85 -0.81
C ILE A 66 -21.14 14.02 -1.67
N TYR A 67 -20.37 13.11 -1.06
CA TYR A 67 -19.40 12.23 -1.73
C TYR A 67 -20.02 10.91 -2.22
N GLY A 68 -21.32 10.70 -2.01
CA GLY A 68 -22.06 9.57 -2.58
C GLY A 68 -21.98 8.27 -1.82
N SER A 69 -22.46 7.19 -2.46
CA SER A 69 -22.54 5.85 -1.87
C SER A 69 -21.19 5.32 -1.35
N GLN A 70 -20.08 5.71 -1.98
CA GLN A 70 -18.72 5.36 -1.56
C GLN A 70 -18.34 5.95 -0.19
N ALA A 71 -19.04 6.99 0.26
CA ALA A 71 -18.82 7.66 1.53
C ALA A 71 -19.47 6.96 2.73
N ALA A 72 -20.13 5.81 2.53
CA ALA A 72 -20.83 5.06 3.57
C ALA A 72 -19.93 4.67 4.76
N ASN A 73 -18.64 4.40 4.49
CA ASN A 73 -17.63 4.09 5.51
C ASN A 73 -16.87 5.35 6.02
N GLY A 74 -17.38 6.55 5.72
CA GLY A 74 -16.75 7.83 6.01
C GLY A 74 -15.78 8.30 4.92
N VAL A 75 -15.36 9.57 5.03
CA VAL A 75 -14.49 10.23 4.05
C VAL A 75 -13.29 10.84 4.75
N VAL A 76 -12.10 10.67 4.18
CA VAL A 76 -10.87 11.34 4.58
C VAL A 76 -10.47 12.30 3.47
N LEU A 77 -10.65 13.60 3.72
CA LEU A 77 -10.23 14.65 2.81
C LEU A 77 -8.81 15.05 3.13
N ILE A 78 -8.00 15.17 2.09
CA ILE A 78 -6.62 15.61 2.18
C ILE A 78 -6.48 16.81 1.26
N THR A 79 -6.04 17.91 1.85
CA THR A 79 -5.63 19.11 1.10
C THR A 79 -4.12 19.20 1.14
N THR A 80 -3.52 19.39 -0.03
CA THR A 80 -2.07 19.50 -0.15
C THR A 80 -1.59 20.94 -0.09
N LYS A 81 -0.30 21.12 0.18
CA LYS A 81 0.32 22.44 0.28
C LYS A 81 0.24 23.17 -1.05
N THR A 82 -0.09 24.46 -0.95
CA THR A 82 -0.08 25.43 -2.05
C THR A 82 0.74 26.65 -1.64
N GLY A 83 1.18 27.43 -2.63
CA GLY A 83 1.83 28.71 -2.40
C GLY A 83 0.85 29.76 -1.89
N ARG A 84 1.37 30.92 -1.47
CA ARG A 84 0.57 32.07 -1.06
C ARG A 84 0.83 33.26 -1.98
N THR A 85 -0.18 34.11 -2.16
CA THR A 85 -0.05 35.36 -2.91
C THR A 85 1.00 36.25 -2.25
N ASN A 86 1.86 36.87 -3.07
CA ASN A 86 2.97 37.73 -2.62
C ASN A 86 3.98 37.02 -1.69
N GLN A 87 4.10 35.70 -1.80
CA GLN A 87 5.12 34.93 -1.11
C GLN A 87 6.36 34.78 -1.99
N LYS A 88 7.49 35.30 -1.52
CA LYS A 88 8.79 35.02 -2.12
C LYS A 88 9.03 33.50 -2.14
N PRO A 89 9.65 32.93 -3.18
CA PRO A 89 9.96 31.50 -3.21
C PRO A 89 10.68 31.05 -1.93
N GLN A 90 10.10 30.07 -1.25
CA GLN A 90 10.66 29.45 -0.05
C GLN A 90 11.02 28.01 -0.37
N VAL A 91 12.28 27.66 -0.14
CA VAL A 91 12.79 26.30 -0.25
C VAL A 91 12.74 25.66 1.13
N THR A 92 12.21 24.45 1.19
CA THR A 92 12.08 23.63 2.40
C THR A 92 12.74 22.28 2.16
N TYR A 93 13.36 21.75 3.20
CA TYR A 93 13.89 20.40 3.23
C TYR A 93 13.39 19.72 4.49
N ASP A 94 12.68 18.61 4.31
CA ASP A 94 12.18 17.77 5.39
C ASP A 94 12.79 16.38 5.22
N GLY A 95 13.51 15.89 6.22
CA GLY A 95 14.06 14.55 6.14
C GLY A 95 14.30 13.90 7.49
N TYR A 96 14.28 12.57 7.49
CA TYR A 96 14.64 11.75 8.64
C TYR A 96 15.40 10.51 8.19
N TYR A 97 16.14 9.96 9.14
CA TYR A 97 16.81 8.68 9.03
C TYR A 97 16.56 7.92 10.33
N GLY A 98 16.25 6.62 10.24
CA GLY A 98 15.88 5.79 11.36
C GLY A 98 16.34 4.35 11.19
N VAL A 99 16.43 3.66 12.32
CA VAL A 99 16.83 2.26 12.42
C VAL A 99 15.68 1.49 13.09
N GLN A 100 15.24 0.41 12.46
CA GLN A 100 14.11 -0.40 12.91
C GLN A 100 14.60 -1.75 13.44
N ASN A 101 14.19 -2.08 14.66
CA ASN A 101 14.45 -3.36 15.31
C ASN A 101 13.15 -3.97 15.82
N THR A 102 13.11 -5.30 15.91
CA THR A 102 11.93 -6.00 16.42
C THR A 102 11.87 -5.86 17.95
N PRO A 103 10.83 -5.21 18.51
CA PRO A 103 10.80 -4.89 19.93
C PRO A 103 10.50 -6.12 20.80
N ARG A 104 9.77 -7.10 20.25
CA ARG A 104 9.38 -8.33 20.95
C ARG A 104 9.33 -9.48 19.96
N LYS A 105 9.92 -10.61 20.35
CA LYS A 105 9.81 -11.90 19.68
C LYS A 105 9.07 -12.87 20.59
N ALA A 106 8.52 -13.94 20.03
CA ALA A 106 8.06 -15.05 20.85
C ALA A 106 9.28 -15.80 21.36
N ASP A 107 9.26 -16.17 22.65
CA ASP A 107 10.29 -17.04 23.23
C ASP A 107 9.99 -18.46 22.77
N LEU A 108 10.87 -19.01 21.93
CA LEU A 108 10.78 -20.38 21.42
C LEU A 108 11.69 -21.28 22.22
N LEU A 109 11.31 -22.55 22.33
CA LEU A 109 12.12 -23.57 22.99
C LEU A 109 13.48 -23.72 22.29
N ASP A 110 14.54 -23.76 23.06
CA ASP A 110 15.84 -24.19 22.55
C ASP A 110 15.88 -25.71 22.29
N ALA A 111 16.95 -26.22 21.69
CA ALA A 111 17.09 -27.64 21.38
C ALA A 111 16.95 -28.56 22.61
N LYS A 112 17.47 -28.14 23.77
CA LYS A 112 17.40 -28.92 24.99
C LYS A 112 15.99 -28.94 25.54
N GLU A 113 15.36 -27.78 25.65
CA GLU A 113 13.98 -27.62 26.11
C GLU A 113 13.00 -28.37 25.21
N TYR A 114 13.17 -28.27 23.90
CA TYR A 114 12.39 -29.01 22.92
C TYR A 114 12.54 -30.53 23.11
N GLY A 115 13.77 -31.01 23.29
CA GLY A 115 14.04 -32.42 23.61
C GLY A 115 13.42 -32.88 24.93
N ILE A 116 13.41 -32.03 25.97
CA ILE A 116 12.76 -32.32 27.26
C ILE A 116 11.25 -32.50 27.08
N ILE A 117 10.59 -31.57 26.39
CA ILE A 117 9.15 -31.66 26.13
C ILE A 117 8.81 -32.92 25.32
N MET A 118 9.67 -33.33 24.38
CA MET A 118 9.48 -34.58 23.65
C MET A 118 9.62 -35.82 24.52
N ASN A 119 10.58 -35.81 25.45
CA ASN A 119 10.71 -36.87 26.45
C ASN A 119 9.47 -36.96 27.35
N GLU A 120 9.01 -35.83 27.90
CA GLU A 120 7.82 -35.79 28.74
C GLU A 120 6.58 -36.28 27.98
N SER A 121 6.39 -35.85 26.74
CA SER A 121 5.29 -36.29 25.87
C SER A 121 5.32 -37.80 25.62
N ALA A 122 6.50 -38.37 25.34
CA ALA A 122 6.66 -39.80 25.13
C ALA A 122 6.36 -40.61 26.39
N ILE A 123 6.90 -40.19 27.54
CA ILE A 123 6.69 -40.83 28.85
C ILE A 123 5.21 -40.79 29.24
N ASN A 124 4.56 -39.63 29.11
CA ASN A 124 3.13 -39.46 29.38
C ASN A 124 2.24 -40.32 28.47
N SER A 125 2.74 -40.67 27.28
CA SER A 125 2.08 -41.59 26.33
C SER A 125 2.45 -43.06 26.55
N GLY A 126 3.16 -43.41 27.63
CA GLY A 126 3.61 -44.77 27.94
C GLY A 126 4.74 -45.29 27.06
N ARG A 127 5.47 -44.40 26.36
CA ARG A 127 6.61 -44.74 25.48
C ARG A 127 7.93 -44.43 26.18
N ALA A 128 9.01 -45.07 25.71
CA ALA A 128 10.36 -44.74 26.16
C ALA A 128 10.75 -43.32 25.69
N ALA A 129 11.54 -42.62 26.52
CA ALA A 129 12.06 -41.31 26.19
C ALA A 129 12.98 -41.38 24.95
N PRO A 130 12.76 -40.56 23.91
CA PRO A 130 13.59 -40.54 22.70
C PRO A 130 15.03 -40.06 22.95
N PHE A 131 15.26 -39.25 23.99
CA PHE A 131 16.58 -38.68 24.28
C PHE A 131 17.04 -39.02 25.70
N THR A 132 18.31 -39.41 25.84
CA THR A 132 18.99 -39.52 27.14
C THR A 132 19.38 -38.14 27.69
N ASN A 133 19.64 -38.03 29.00
CA ASN A 133 20.16 -36.81 29.61
C ASN A 133 21.48 -36.34 28.98
N ALA A 134 22.34 -37.26 28.54
CA ALA A 134 23.58 -36.91 27.85
C ALA A 134 23.27 -36.27 26.47
N GLN A 135 22.34 -36.84 25.71
CA GLN A 135 21.92 -36.29 24.41
C GLN A 135 21.25 -34.92 24.54
N LEU A 136 20.38 -34.73 25.55
CA LEU A 136 19.72 -33.45 25.81
C LEU A 136 20.72 -32.31 26.06
N ASN A 137 21.87 -32.61 26.67
CA ASN A 137 22.90 -31.61 26.96
C ASN A 137 23.94 -31.45 25.83
N ALA A 138 23.86 -32.27 24.78
CA ALA A 138 24.87 -32.36 23.72
C ALA A 138 24.24 -32.36 22.32
N PHE A 139 23.10 -31.68 22.12
CA PHE A 139 22.55 -31.51 20.78
C PHE A 139 23.56 -30.75 19.89
N PRO A 140 23.84 -31.25 18.68
CA PRO A 140 24.83 -30.65 17.80
C PRO A 140 24.38 -29.32 17.19
N THR A 141 23.09 -28.99 17.30
CA THR A 141 22.49 -27.81 16.67
C THR A 141 21.39 -27.25 17.59
N ASN A 142 21.36 -25.93 17.67
CA ASN A 142 20.34 -25.18 18.39
C ASN A 142 20.02 -23.90 17.59
N THR A 143 19.18 -24.04 16.58
CA THR A 143 18.86 -22.96 15.64
C THR A 143 17.65 -22.16 16.12
N ASN A 144 17.86 -20.87 16.44
CA ASN A 144 16.76 -19.94 16.67
C ASN A 144 16.27 -19.36 15.33
N TRP A 145 15.19 -19.91 14.80
CA TRP A 145 14.66 -19.50 13.48
C TRP A 145 14.16 -18.06 13.42
N LEU A 146 13.59 -17.53 14.50
CA LEU A 146 13.20 -16.12 14.54
C LEU A 146 14.44 -15.22 14.47
N ASP A 147 15.55 -15.58 15.12
CA ASP A 147 16.78 -14.80 15.00
C ASP A 147 17.42 -14.89 13.61
N GLN A 148 17.30 -16.02 12.92
CA GLN A 148 17.78 -16.15 11.53
C GLN A 148 16.94 -15.34 10.54
N MET A 149 15.63 -15.21 10.78
CA MET A 149 14.71 -14.57 9.84
C MET A 149 14.58 -13.06 10.02
N PHE A 150 14.92 -12.54 11.20
CA PHE A 150 14.83 -11.11 11.47
C PHE A 150 16.18 -10.41 11.28
N ALA A 151 16.19 -9.38 10.44
CA ALA A 151 17.32 -8.48 10.31
C ALA A 151 17.41 -7.54 11.52
N LYS A 152 18.64 -7.23 11.93
CA LYS A 152 18.93 -6.17 12.88
C LYS A 152 19.17 -4.88 12.12
N ASP A 153 18.82 -3.77 12.76
CA ASP A 153 19.12 -2.42 12.33
C ASP A 153 18.62 -2.07 10.91
N ALA A 154 17.40 -2.51 10.57
CA ALA A 154 16.81 -2.26 9.26
C ALA A 154 16.56 -0.75 9.03
N MET A 155 17.11 -0.20 7.96
CA MET A 155 17.10 1.25 7.73
C MET A 155 15.72 1.75 7.25
N THR A 156 15.33 2.94 7.69
CA THR A 156 14.23 3.72 7.13
C THR A 156 14.63 5.18 6.96
N GLN A 157 14.24 5.79 5.85
CA GLN A 157 14.59 7.18 5.55
C GLN A 157 13.53 7.84 4.67
N ASN A 158 13.43 9.16 4.81
CA ASN A 158 12.58 9.98 3.96
C ASN A 158 13.27 11.32 3.75
N HIS A 159 13.26 11.83 2.52
CA HIS A 159 13.84 13.11 2.15
C HIS A 159 12.92 13.80 1.16
N VAL A 160 12.49 15.02 1.49
CA VAL A 160 11.62 15.83 0.66
C VAL A 160 12.24 17.22 0.51
N ILE A 161 12.37 17.68 -0.72
CA ILE A 161 12.73 19.06 -1.04
C ILE A 161 11.50 19.70 -1.69
N GLY A 162 11.01 20.78 -1.10
CA GLY A 162 9.83 21.51 -1.56
C GLY A 162 10.15 22.97 -1.85
N VAL A 163 9.51 23.53 -2.86
CA VAL A 163 9.55 24.95 -3.19
C VAL A 163 8.12 25.48 -3.24
N THR A 164 7.82 26.52 -2.48
CA THR A 164 6.51 27.20 -2.50
C THR A 164 6.68 28.67 -2.78
N GLY A 165 5.73 29.30 -3.47
CA GLY A 165 5.78 30.72 -3.74
C GLY A 165 4.56 31.21 -4.48
N GLY A 166 4.47 32.53 -4.69
CA GLY A 166 3.39 33.10 -5.47
C GLY A 166 3.48 34.61 -5.62
N GLY A 167 3.13 35.09 -6.82
CA GLY A 167 2.95 36.50 -7.12
C GLY A 167 1.50 36.94 -6.95
N GLY A 168 1.15 38.10 -7.53
CA GLY A 168 -0.22 38.63 -7.49
C GLY A 168 -1.24 37.81 -8.30
N SER A 169 -0.79 37.13 -9.36
CA SER A 169 -1.69 36.40 -10.29
C SER A 169 -1.48 34.89 -10.28
N SER A 170 -0.49 34.35 -9.57
CA SER A 170 -0.20 32.91 -9.60
C SER A 170 0.47 32.46 -8.32
N VAL A 171 0.09 31.29 -7.83
CA VAL A 171 0.70 30.62 -6.68
C VAL A 171 1.09 29.20 -7.08
N PHE A 172 2.17 28.68 -6.50
CA PHE A 172 2.67 27.34 -6.83
C PHE A 172 3.31 26.65 -5.64
N SER A 173 3.35 25.32 -5.71
CA SER A 173 4.09 24.44 -4.82
C SER A 173 4.62 23.25 -5.62
N THR A 174 5.92 23.00 -5.55
CA THR A 174 6.57 21.86 -6.20
C THR A 174 7.40 21.11 -5.18
N SER A 175 7.35 19.78 -5.19
CA SER A 175 8.21 18.96 -4.33
C SER A 175 8.74 17.71 -5.02
N VAL A 176 9.91 17.29 -4.59
CA VAL A 176 10.52 16.01 -4.92
C VAL A 176 10.80 15.26 -3.63
N GLY A 177 10.49 13.97 -3.62
CA GLY A 177 10.61 13.12 -2.44
C GLY A 177 11.23 11.77 -2.75
N TYR A 178 11.99 11.26 -1.79
CA TYR A 178 12.45 9.88 -1.75
C TYR A 178 12.13 9.26 -0.39
N THR A 179 11.46 8.11 -0.41
CA THR A 179 11.20 7.28 0.76
C THR A 179 11.88 5.92 0.57
N GLY A 180 12.62 5.46 1.57
CA GLY A 180 13.24 4.14 1.59
C GLY A 180 12.96 3.42 2.90
N GLN A 181 12.57 2.14 2.81
CA GLN A 181 12.29 1.32 3.98
C GLN A 181 12.76 -0.12 3.75
N GLU A 182 13.64 -0.61 4.63
CA GLU A 182 14.06 -2.00 4.67
C GLU A 182 13.16 -2.81 5.60
N GLY A 183 12.95 -4.08 5.29
CA GLY A 183 12.14 -4.98 6.09
C GLY A 183 12.90 -5.55 7.27
N ILE A 184 12.27 -5.58 8.44
CA ILE A 184 12.81 -6.26 9.63
C ILE A 184 12.82 -7.79 9.48
N VAL A 185 11.99 -8.36 8.59
CA VAL A 185 12.02 -9.78 8.23
C VAL A 185 12.68 -9.93 6.85
N GLY A 186 13.67 -10.81 6.77
CA GLY A 186 14.47 -11.05 5.55
C GLY A 186 15.48 -9.95 5.21
N GLY A 187 15.37 -8.75 5.82
CA GLY A 187 16.28 -7.63 5.55
C GLY A 187 16.08 -7.03 4.15
N LYS A 188 16.94 -6.07 3.80
CA LYS A 188 16.92 -5.37 2.51
C LYS A 188 16.88 -6.28 1.28
N SER A 189 17.55 -7.44 1.34
CA SER A 189 17.67 -8.35 0.20
C SER A 189 16.36 -9.02 -0.18
N LEU A 190 15.49 -9.28 0.81
CA LEU A 190 14.23 -10.00 0.60
C LEU A 190 13.00 -9.10 0.80
N SER A 191 13.11 -8.03 1.58
CA SER A 191 12.00 -7.11 1.79
C SER A 191 12.48 -5.67 1.81
N ASN A 192 12.07 -4.90 0.81
CA ASN A 192 12.41 -3.49 0.70
C ASN A 192 11.32 -2.73 -0.06
N TYR A 193 11.25 -1.43 0.25
CA TYR A 193 10.36 -0.49 -0.40
C TYR A 193 11.12 0.79 -0.70
N GLN A 194 10.95 1.30 -1.91
CA GLN A 194 11.48 2.58 -2.35
C GLN A 194 10.39 3.32 -3.12
N ARG A 195 10.20 4.60 -2.82
CA ARG A 195 9.25 5.47 -3.52
C ARG A 195 9.94 6.78 -3.88
N TYR A 196 9.83 7.15 -5.14
CA TYR A 196 10.20 8.46 -5.65
C TYR A 196 8.91 9.21 -5.96
N THR A 197 8.77 10.42 -5.45
CA THR A 197 7.57 11.23 -5.62
C THR A 197 7.96 12.56 -6.24
N PHE A 198 7.24 12.98 -7.26
CA PHE A 198 7.29 14.33 -7.81
C PHE A 198 5.90 14.93 -7.71
N ARG A 199 5.78 16.14 -7.18
CA ARG A 199 4.51 16.82 -7.04
C ARG A 199 4.61 18.25 -7.54
N ILE A 200 3.59 18.70 -8.25
CA ILE A 200 3.41 20.09 -8.65
C ILE A 200 1.94 20.49 -8.46
N ASN A 201 1.74 21.62 -7.82
CA ASN A 201 0.46 22.27 -7.63
C ASN A 201 0.60 23.71 -8.09
N SER A 202 -0.36 24.23 -8.86
CA SER A 202 -0.41 25.66 -9.14
C SER A 202 -1.84 26.17 -9.32
N GLU A 203 -2.04 27.45 -9.05
CA GLU A 203 -3.29 28.16 -9.34
C GLU A 203 -2.94 29.52 -9.95
N HIS A 204 -3.61 29.84 -11.05
CA HIS A 204 -3.45 31.04 -11.84
C HIS A 204 -4.76 31.81 -11.90
N ASN A 205 -4.72 33.08 -11.49
CA ASN A 205 -5.77 34.04 -11.75
C ASN A 205 -5.58 34.63 -13.14
N LEU A 206 -6.42 34.22 -14.08
CA LEU A 206 -6.32 34.57 -15.49
C LEU A 206 -6.98 35.91 -15.80
N TYR A 207 -8.02 36.30 -15.04
CA TYR A 207 -8.75 37.54 -15.27
C TYR A 207 -9.45 38.03 -13.99
N ASN A 208 -8.94 39.09 -13.37
CA ASN A 208 -9.60 39.85 -12.28
C ASN A 208 -10.27 39.01 -11.17
N ASN A 209 -9.76 37.82 -10.84
CA ASN A 209 -10.36 36.80 -9.96
C ASN A 209 -11.68 36.19 -10.45
N ILE A 210 -12.18 36.60 -11.62
CA ILE A 210 -13.35 36.03 -12.29
C ILE A 210 -12.99 34.67 -12.89
N ILE A 211 -11.81 34.53 -13.48
CA ILE A 211 -11.36 33.27 -14.08
C ILE A 211 -10.11 32.81 -13.35
N ARG A 212 -10.18 31.64 -12.73
CA ARG A 212 -9.04 30.97 -12.10
C ARG A 212 -8.89 29.56 -12.65
N MET A 213 -7.67 29.18 -12.98
CA MET A 213 -7.32 27.84 -13.43
C MET A 213 -6.27 27.29 -12.48
N GLY A 214 -6.31 26.00 -12.19
CA GLY A 214 -5.24 25.36 -11.45
C GLY A 214 -5.12 23.89 -11.74
N GLU A 215 -4.05 23.31 -11.23
CA GLU A 215 -3.77 21.89 -11.31
C GLU A 215 -3.13 21.38 -10.02
N HIS A 216 -3.41 20.12 -9.73
CA HIS A 216 -2.67 19.32 -8.77
C HIS A 216 -2.17 18.09 -9.51
N LEU A 217 -0.88 17.78 -9.44
CA LEU A 217 -0.30 16.62 -10.11
C LEU A 217 0.74 15.97 -9.21
N THR A 218 0.62 14.67 -9.03
CA THR A 218 1.57 13.82 -8.32
C THR A 218 1.95 12.66 -9.22
N PHE A 219 3.25 12.48 -9.43
CA PHE A 219 3.84 11.30 -10.02
C PHE A 219 4.55 10.50 -8.94
N THR A 220 4.31 9.19 -8.88
CA THR A 220 5.11 8.28 -8.06
C THR A 220 5.70 7.15 -8.88
N TYR A 221 6.92 6.78 -8.52
CA TYR A 221 7.56 5.56 -8.97
C TYR A 221 8.02 4.76 -7.76
N GLU A 222 7.46 3.56 -7.63
CA GLU A 222 7.65 2.67 -6.51
C GLU A 222 8.39 1.42 -6.97
N LYS A 223 9.36 0.99 -6.17
CA LYS A 223 9.95 -0.34 -6.26
C LYS A 223 9.66 -1.05 -4.95
N ASN A 224 9.12 -2.26 -5.03
CA ASN A 224 8.86 -3.04 -3.85
C ASN A 224 9.26 -4.50 -4.06
N ASN A 225 9.77 -5.09 -2.98
CA ASN A 225 9.94 -6.52 -2.81
C ASN A 225 9.41 -6.87 -1.42
N GLY A 226 8.59 -7.91 -1.33
CA GLY A 226 7.74 -8.19 -0.19
C GLY A 226 7.73 -9.65 0.17
N ILE A 227 7.63 -9.96 1.47
CA ILE A 227 7.44 -11.34 1.96
C ILE A 227 5.95 -11.69 2.05
N SER A 228 5.62 -12.98 2.12
CA SER A 228 4.25 -13.42 2.35
C SER A 228 3.81 -13.07 3.78
N VAL A 229 2.77 -12.23 3.93
CA VAL A 229 2.22 -11.74 5.21
C VAL A 229 0.75 -12.11 5.44
N GLY A 230 0.22 -13.06 4.66
CA GLY A 230 -1.17 -13.50 4.72
C GLY A 230 -1.50 -14.39 5.93
N GLY A 231 -2.58 -15.17 5.80
CA GLY A 231 -3.11 -16.03 6.85
C GLY A 231 -2.24 -17.26 7.15
N ILE A 232 -2.78 -18.21 7.93
CA ILE A 232 -2.05 -19.37 8.46
C ILE A 232 -1.38 -20.26 7.39
N TYR A 233 -1.74 -20.15 6.12
CA TYR A 233 -1.11 -20.92 5.02
C TYR A 233 -0.17 -20.08 4.14
N SER A 234 -0.25 -18.75 4.19
CA SER A 234 0.48 -17.82 3.32
C SER A 234 1.26 -16.82 4.17
N ASN A 235 2.04 -17.33 5.12
CA ASN A 235 2.81 -16.51 6.05
C ASN A 235 4.26 -17.00 6.16
N THR A 236 5.19 -16.09 5.92
CA THR A 236 6.63 -16.36 5.90
C THR A 236 7.14 -16.81 7.27
N LEU A 237 6.67 -16.18 8.36
CA LEU A 237 7.16 -16.50 9.71
C LEU A 237 6.58 -17.81 10.26
N ARG A 238 5.55 -18.39 9.63
CA ARG A 238 4.94 -19.64 10.11
C ARG A 238 5.96 -20.76 10.27
N GLY A 239 6.85 -20.92 9.28
CA GLY A 239 7.87 -21.96 9.33
C GLY A 239 8.78 -21.82 10.56
N ALA A 240 9.07 -20.58 11.00
CA ALA A 240 9.90 -20.32 12.17
C ALA A 240 9.31 -20.86 13.48
N PHE A 241 7.98 -20.90 13.59
CA PHE A 241 7.28 -21.43 14.76
C PHE A 241 7.13 -22.96 14.74
N GLY A 242 7.22 -23.57 13.55
CA GLY A 242 6.96 -25.00 13.36
C GLY A 242 8.21 -25.86 13.20
N THR A 243 9.32 -25.29 12.69
CA THR A 243 10.56 -26.03 12.46
C THR A 243 11.33 -26.20 13.77
N SER A 244 11.72 -27.44 14.08
CA SER A 244 12.51 -27.75 15.27
C SER A 244 13.86 -26.99 15.28
N PRO A 245 14.42 -26.72 16.48
CA PRO A 245 15.76 -26.15 16.63
C PRO A 245 16.89 -27.12 16.25
N PHE A 246 16.58 -28.39 15.96
CA PHE A 246 17.55 -29.42 15.59
C PHE A 246 18.03 -29.30 14.15
N VAL A 247 17.28 -28.62 13.29
CA VAL A 247 17.64 -28.43 11.88
C VAL A 247 18.68 -27.32 11.78
N PRO A 248 19.85 -27.56 11.18
CA PRO A 248 20.86 -26.51 11.00
C PRO A 248 20.48 -25.58 9.85
N MET A 249 21.02 -24.35 9.91
CA MET A 249 20.80 -23.37 8.85
C MET A 249 21.48 -23.79 7.53
N TYR A 250 22.74 -24.23 7.63
CA TYR A 250 23.59 -24.57 6.49
C TYR A 250 24.20 -25.97 6.64
N ASP A 251 24.55 -26.59 5.52
CA ASP A 251 25.37 -27.79 5.48
C ASP A 251 26.88 -27.47 5.62
N SER A 252 27.73 -28.49 5.59
CA SER A 252 29.19 -28.34 5.77
C SER A 252 29.89 -27.58 4.64
N VAL A 253 29.22 -27.38 3.50
CA VAL A 253 29.77 -26.64 2.34
C VAL A 253 29.13 -25.26 2.17
N GLY A 254 28.20 -24.88 3.07
CA GLY A 254 27.59 -23.56 3.12
C GLY A 254 26.28 -23.40 2.35
N ASN A 255 25.72 -24.49 1.78
CA ASN A 255 24.37 -24.43 1.18
C ASN A 255 23.31 -24.50 2.28
N PHE A 256 22.07 -24.06 1.98
CA PHE A 256 20.96 -24.29 2.91
C PHE A 256 20.77 -25.79 3.15
N PHE A 257 20.58 -26.16 4.42
CA PHE A 257 20.52 -27.57 4.80
C PHE A 257 19.33 -28.29 4.16
N ASN A 258 19.62 -29.44 3.53
CA ASN A 258 18.61 -30.35 3.00
C ASN A 258 18.33 -31.46 4.02
N ASN A 259 17.15 -31.40 4.63
CA ASN A 259 16.72 -32.30 5.68
C ASN A 259 16.01 -33.56 5.16
N SER A 260 15.97 -33.79 3.84
CA SER A 260 15.23 -34.91 3.22
C SER A 260 15.70 -36.30 3.68
N ASN A 261 16.96 -36.42 4.11
CA ASN A 261 17.55 -37.68 4.58
C ASN A 261 17.50 -37.85 6.11
N SER A 262 16.83 -36.96 6.83
CA SER A 262 16.71 -37.05 8.29
C SER A 262 15.93 -38.29 8.70
N THR A 263 16.52 -39.09 9.58
CA THR A 263 15.87 -40.28 10.16
C THR A 263 14.84 -39.92 11.24
N TRP A 264 14.79 -38.64 11.63
CA TRP A 264 13.92 -38.14 12.68
C TRP A 264 12.65 -37.50 12.13
N ASN A 265 12.82 -36.45 11.33
CA ASN A 265 11.72 -35.74 10.71
C ASN A 265 12.22 -35.11 9.40
N ASN A 266 12.14 -35.86 8.31
CA ASN A 266 12.57 -35.39 6.99
C ASN A 266 11.59 -34.43 6.30
N GLY A 267 10.46 -34.12 6.94
CA GLY A 267 9.46 -33.17 6.45
C GLY A 267 9.81 -31.72 6.77
N GLU A 268 10.61 -31.47 7.81
CA GLU A 268 11.01 -30.12 8.19
C GLU A 268 11.92 -29.48 7.15
N ALA A 269 11.63 -28.23 6.80
CA ALA A 269 12.45 -27.43 5.90
C ALA A 269 12.98 -26.21 6.65
N ASN A 270 14.17 -25.75 6.26
CA ASN A 270 14.73 -24.49 6.73
C ASN A 270 13.78 -23.33 6.33
N PRO A 271 13.10 -22.66 7.29
CA PRO A 271 12.10 -21.64 6.98
C PRO A 271 12.70 -20.37 6.38
N TYR A 272 13.95 -20.03 6.70
CA TYR A 272 14.65 -18.93 6.05
C TYR A 272 14.93 -19.25 4.58
N ALA A 273 15.38 -20.46 4.28
CA ALA A 273 15.66 -20.88 2.91
C ALA A 273 14.39 -20.89 2.05
N VAL A 274 13.26 -21.35 2.61
CA VAL A 274 11.94 -21.26 1.96
C VAL A 274 11.58 -19.79 1.66
N MET A 275 11.76 -18.89 2.63
CA MET A 275 11.56 -17.45 2.43
C MET A 275 12.46 -16.91 1.31
N TYR A 276 13.74 -17.26 1.31
CA TYR A 276 14.72 -16.80 0.34
C TYR A 276 14.38 -17.26 -1.09
N TYR A 277 14.07 -18.54 -1.30
CA TYR A 277 13.81 -19.09 -2.62
C TYR A 277 12.46 -18.67 -3.21
N ASN A 278 11.45 -18.47 -2.38
CA ASN A 278 10.12 -18.06 -2.83
C ASN A 278 9.95 -16.55 -2.96
N ASN A 279 10.98 -15.76 -2.60
CA ASN A 279 10.90 -14.31 -2.57
C ASN A 279 11.95 -13.62 -3.45
N GLN A 280 12.24 -14.21 -4.61
CA GLN A 280 13.08 -13.58 -5.62
C GLN A 280 12.18 -12.89 -6.64
N ASN A 281 11.85 -11.62 -6.37
CA ASN A 281 11.03 -10.83 -7.28
C ASN A 281 11.49 -9.37 -7.36
N ARG A 282 11.03 -8.70 -8.42
CA ARG A 282 11.16 -7.26 -8.64
C ARG A 282 9.82 -6.75 -9.13
N ASN A 283 9.23 -5.85 -8.37
CA ASN A 283 8.01 -5.18 -8.78
C ASN A 283 8.25 -3.69 -8.84
N SER A 284 7.64 -3.07 -9.84
CA SER A 284 7.67 -1.64 -10.06
C SER A 284 6.25 -1.15 -10.32
N ASN A 285 5.92 0.01 -9.76
CA ASN A 285 4.62 0.63 -9.91
C ASN A 285 4.82 2.11 -10.21
N GLN A 286 4.05 2.62 -11.17
CA GLN A 286 4.04 4.00 -11.60
C GLN A 286 2.64 4.54 -11.42
N ARG A 287 2.52 5.73 -10.85
CA ARG A 287 1.22 6.39 -10.68
C ARG A 287 1.30 7.85 -11.07
N VAL A 288 0.28 8.32 -11.79
CA VAL A 288 -0.01 9.74 -12.02
C VAL A 288 -1.38 10.01 -11.41
N PHE A 289 -1.43 10.92 -10.45
CA PHE A 289 -2.64 11.28 -9.73
C PHE A 289 -2.80 12.79 -9.65
N GLY A 290 -3.99 13.32 -9.93
CA GLY A 290 -4.20 14.75 -9.89
C GLY A 290 -5.47 15.21 -10.58
N ASP A 291 -5.65 16.53 -10.67
CA ASP A 291 -6.70 17.17 -11.44
C ASP A 291 -6.23 18.45 -12.13
N VAL A 292 -7.00 18.85 -13.14
CA VAL A 292 -6.98 20.22 -13.68
C VAL A 292 -8.39 20.78 -13.52
N TYR A 293 -8.49 22.03 -13.08
CA TYR A 293 -9.78 22.67 -12.84
C TYR A 293 -9.82 24.12 -13.31
N LEU A 294 -11.03 24.56 -13.62
CA LEU A 294 -11.37 25.92 -13.97
C LEU A 294 -12.49 26.42 -13.05
N VAL A 295 -12.32 27.61 -12.48
CA VAL A 295 -13.33 28.31 -11.70
C VAL A 295 -13.67 29.62 -12.40
N VAL A 296 -14.95 29.82 -12.67
CA VAL A 296 -15.50 31.05 -13.27
C VAL A 296 -16.51 31.67 -12.31
N GLU A 297 -16.32 32.96 -11.99
CA GLU A 297 -17.21 33.77 -11.16
C GLU A 297 -17.81 34.92 -11.99
N PRO A 298 -18.77 34.65 -12.90
CA PRO A 298 -19.25 35.65 -13.86
C PRO A 298 -20.00 36.81 -13.21
N ILE A 299 -20.67 36.55 -12.09
CA ILE A 299 -21.22 37.57 -11.20
C ILE A 299 -20.74 37.25 -9.79
N LYS A 300 -20.62 38.30 -8.97
CA LYS A 300 -20.15 38.18 -7.59
C LYS A 300 -20.91 37.08 -6.84
N ASN A 301 -20.16 36.17 -6.22
CA ASN A 301 -20.60 35.01 -5.45
C ASN A 301 -21.26 33.87 -6.24
N LEU A 302 -21.43 33.96 -7.57
CA LEU A 302 -21.86 32.84 -8.40
C LEU A 302 -20.63 32.14 -8.95
N ARG A 303 -20.28 30.97 -8.42
CA ARG A 303 -19.07 30.24 -8.80
C ARG A 303 -19.42 28.96 -9.54
N PHE A 304 -18.96 28.85 -10.77
CA PHE A 304 -18.95 27.63 -11.54
C PHE A 304 -17.55 27.01 -11.51
N ARG A 305 -17.40 25.79 -11.01
CA ARG A 305 -16.16 25.02 -11.04
C ARG A 305 -16.35 23.78 -11.90
N THR A 306 -15.46 23.56 -12.85
CA THR A 306 -15.36 22.32 -13.61
C THR A 306 -13.96 21.73 -13.40
N SER A 307 -13.86 20.42 -13.21
CA SER A 307 -12.59 19.74 -12.95
C SER A 307 -12.52 18.37 -13.60
N LEU A 308 -11.34 18.03 -14.10
CA LEU A 308 -11.00 16.73 -14.66
C LEU A 308 -9.91 16.10 -13.80
N GLY A 309 -10.30 15.11 -12.99
CA GLY A 309 -9.41 14.28 -12.19
C GLY A 309 -8.92 13.06 -12.96
N LEU A 310 -7.68 12.67 -12.69
CA LEU A 310 -7.00 11.52 -13.27
C LEU A 310 -6.31 10.72 -12.15
N ASN A 311 -6.52 9.42 -12.16
CA ASN A 311 -5.70 8.46 -11.43
C ASN A 311 -5.29 7.35 -12.39
N ASN A 312 -4.06 7.39 -12.86
CA ASN A 312 -3.51 6.44 -13.80
C ASN A 312 -2.38 5.66 -13.13
N ASN A 313 -2.44 4.34 -13.17
CA ASN A 313 -1.43 3.47 -12.58
C ASN A 313 -0.98 2.41 -13.60
N ALA A 314 0.30 2.06 -13.55
CA ALA A 314 0.86 0.97 -14.33
C ALA A 314 1.85 0.21 -13.44
N TYR A 315 1.83 -1.11 -13.53
CA TYR A 315 2.77 -1.95 -12.80
C TYR A 315 3.40 -2.97 -13.73
N ASP A 316 4.62 -3.36 -13.38
CA ASP A 316 5.31 -4.50 -13.93
C ASP A 316 5.97 -5.29 -12.80
N GLY A 317 5.96 -6.60 -12.93
CA GLY A 317 6.49 -7.51 -11.92
C GLY A 317 7.16 -8.70 -12.57
N ARG A 318 8.22 -9.18 -11.96
CA ARG A 318 8.94 -10.38 -12.39
C ARG A 318 9.48 -11.14 -11.20
N ALA A 319 9.36 -12.46 -11.25
CA ALA A 319 9.88 -13.34 -10.22
C ALA A 319 10.61 -14.55 -10.80
N PHE A 320 11.52 -15.10 -10.00
CA PHE A 320 12.30 -16.27 -10.29
C PHE A 320 12.13 -17.29 -9.16
N THR A 321 12.04 -18.56 -9.51
CA THR A 321 12.11 -19.66 -8.53
C THR A 321 13.21 -20.62 -8.99
N PRO A 322 14.28 -20.82 -8.20
CA PRO A 322 15.34 -21.74 -8.55
C PRO A 322 14.98 -23.19 -8.26
N ILE A 323 15.81 -24.12 -8.74
CA ILE A 323 15.79 -25.51 -8.29
C ILE A 323 16.33 -25.55 -6.85
N TYR A 324 15.59 -26.21 -5.95
CA TYR A 324 16.03 -26.41 -4.57
C TYR A 324 15.40 -27.66 -3.96
N ARG A 325 16.02 -28.20 -2.91
CA ARG A 325 15.43 -29.26 -2.09
C ARG A 325 15.84 -29.08 -0.64
N LEU A 326 14.87 -28.77 0.22
CA LEU A 326 15.07 -28.51 1.65
C LEU A 326 14.49 -29.63 2.52
N SER A 327 13.44 -30.31 2.04
CA SER A 327 12.80 -31.45 2.70
C SER A 327 12.03 -32.28 1.67
N ILE A 328 11.46 -33.42 2.08
CA ILE A 328 10.60 -34.23 1.19
C ILE A 328 9.31 -33.51 0.77
N TYR A 329 8.93 -32.42 1.44
CA TYR A 329 7.73 -31.61 1.14
C TYR A 329 8.05 -30.22 0.61
N SER A 330 9.30 -29.77 0.69
CA SER A 330 9.73 -28.42 0.31
C SER A 330 10.86 -28.48 -0.69
N PHE A 331 10.48 -28.60 -1.97
CA PHE A 331 11.41 -28.68 -3.09
C PHE A 331 10.79 -28.07 -4.35
N ASN A 332 11.66 -27.76 -5.30
CA ASN A 332 11.29 -27.36 -6.65
C ASN A 332 12.31 -27.97 -7.61
N ASP A 333 11.84 -28.76 -8.57
CA ASP A 333 12.71 -29.53 -9.48
C ASP A 333 13.03 -28.78 -10.78
N ASN A 334 12.34 -27.66 -11.07
CA ASN A 334 12.50 -26.90 -12.30
C ASN A 334 12.65 -25.41 -12.01
N THR A 335 13.51 -24.71 -12.72
CA THR A 335 13.54 -23.24 -12.63
C THR A 335 12.23 -22.66 -13.18
N ARG A 336 11.75 -21.54 -12.63
CA ARG A 336 10.53 -20.87 -13.11
C ARG A 336 10.73 -19.37 -13.20
N ALA A 337 10.24 -18.77 -14.30
CA ALA A 337 10.04 -17.34 -14.41
C ALA A 337 8.55 -17.04 -14.44
N SER A 338 8.15 -15.98 -13.74
CA SER A 338 6.82 -15.40 -13.87
C SER A 338 6.91 -13.91 -14.12
N GLN A 339 6.06 -13.39 -15.00
CA GLN A 339 5.96 -11.98 -15.34
C GLN A 339 4.52 -11.51 -15.24
N SER A 340 4.34 -10.28 -14.78
CA SER A 340 3.05 -9.61 -14.78
C SER A 340 3.21 -8.17 -15.24
N MET A 341 2.17 -7.65 -15.89
CA MET A 341 2.07 -6.25 -16.26
C MET A 341 0.60 -5.86 -16.24
N GLY A 342 0.31 -4.65 -15.79
CA GLY A 342 -1.04 -4.12 -15.87
C GLY A 342 -1.08 -2.61 -15.86
N ARG A 343 -2.26 -2.09 -16.19
CA ARG A 343 -2.57 -0.67 -16.15
C ARG A 343 -4.01 -0.46 -15.70
N GLY A 344 -4.23 0.62 -14.98
CA GLY A 344 -5.54 1.09 -14.56
C GLY A 344 -5.63 2.59 -14.75
N ARG A 345 -6.82 3.07 -15.09
CA ARG A 345 -7.12 4.49 -15.25
C ARG A 345 -8.50 4.79 -14.70
N THR A 346 -8.57 5.73 -13.78
CA THR A 346 -9.80 6.38 -13.33
C THR A 346 -9.80 7.81 -13.84
N ILE A 347 -10.89 8.21 -14.49
CA ILE A 347 -11.16 9.61 -14.87
C ILE A 347 -12.39 10.05 -14.09
N GLN A 348 -12.29 11.21 -13.45
CA GLN A 348 -13.38 11.84 -12.72
C GLN A 348 -13.66 13.20 -13.35
N PHE A 349 -14.91 13.47 -13.74
CA PHE A 349 -15.32 14.75 -14.32
C PHE A 349 -16.44 15.35 -13.48
N ASP A 350 -16.13 16.47 -12.83
CA ASP A 350 -17.04 17.15 -11.92
C ASP A 350 -17.40 18.54 -12.43
N ASN A 351 -18.66 18.91 -12.27
CA ASN A 351 -19.16 20.25 -12.53
C ASN A 351 -19.99 20.70 -11.33
N LEU A 352 -19.68 21.88 -10.81
CA LEU A 352 -20.23 22.43 -9.58
C LEU A 352 -20.65 23.87 -9.83
N LEU A 353 -21.92 24.19 -9.59
CA LEU A 353 -22.44 25.55 -9.59
C LEU A 353 -22.86 25.91 -8.18
N SER A 354 -22.34 27.01 -7.65
CA SER A 354 -22.66 27.49 -6.29
C SER A 354 -22.99 28.97 -6.30
N TYR A 355 -23.94 29.38 -5.47
CA TYR A 355 -24.30 30.79 -5.28
C TYR A 355 -24.46 31.10 -3.79
N SER A 356 -23.76 32.14 -3.32
CA SER A 356 -23.91 32.64 -1.96
C SER A 356 -24.49 34.05 -1.92
N PHE A 357 -25.53 34.23 -1.11
CA PHE A 357 -26.22 35.50 -0.96
C PHE A 357 -26.68 35.74 0.48
N GLN A 358 -26.87 37.01 0.81
CA GLN A 358 -27.25 37.46 2.15
C GLN A 358 -28.53 38.30 2.08
N LEU A 359 -29.50 37.99 2.94
CA LEU A 359 -30.74 38.74 3.08
C LEU A 359 -30.77 39.45 4.44
N ARG A 360 -31.04 40.75 4.43
CA ARG A 360 -31.21 41.61 5.63
C ARG A 360 -30.07 41.50 6.65
N LYS A 361 -28.85 41.23 6.20
CA LYS A 361 -27.61 40.97 6.99
C LYS A 361 -27.66 39.78 7.96
N GLN A 362 -28.83 39.30 8.34
CA GLN A 362 -29.02 38.26 9.36
C GLN A 362 -29.13 36.86 8.78
N HIS A 363 -29.54 36.74 7.52
CA HIS A 363 -29.75 35.47 6.83
C HIS A 363 -28.67 35.29 5.76
N GLN A 364 -27.90 34.22 5.86
CA GLN A 364 -26.93 33.84 4.84
C GLN A 364 -27.34 32.50 4.23
N PHE A 365 -27.34 32.46 2.91
CA PHE A 365 -27.66 31.27 2.13
C PHE A 365 -26.47 30.89 1.24
N GLU A 366 -26.26 29.60 1.10
CA GLU A 366 -25.38 29.02 0.09
C GLU A 366 -26.09 27.84 -0.57
N VAL A 367 -26.31 27.94 -1.87
CA VAL A 367 -26.96 26.90 -2.67
C VAL A 367 -25.95 26.36 -3.66
N MET A 368 -25.89 25.04 -3.80
CA MET A 368 -25.01 24.36 -4.73
C MET A 368 -25.76 23.24 -5.46
N ALA A 369 -25.42 23.06 -6.74
CA ALA A 369 -25.82 21.93 -7.56
C ALA A 369 -24.61 21.43 -8.34
N GLY A 370 -24.54 20.13 -8.58
CA GLY A 370 -23.41 19.54 -9.29
C GLY A 370 -23.69 18.18 -9.91
N THR A 371 -22.78 17.81 -10.80
CA THR A 371 -22.73 16.51 -11.47
C THR A 371 -21.34 15.92 -11.30
N SER A 372 -21.26 14.60 -11.16
CA SER A 372 -20.00 13.86 -11.16
C SER A 372 -20.11 12.64 -12.06
N ALA A 373 -19.09 12.38 -12.86
CA ALA A 373 -18.96 11.17 -13.66
C ALA A 373 -17.59 10.54 -13.41
N ILE A 374 -17.58 9.26 -13.03
CA ILE A 374 -16.36 8.49 -12.80
C ILE A 374 -16.35 7.33 -13.78
N ASN A 375 -15.24 7.14 -14.49
CA ASN A 375 -15.00 5.98 -15.33
C ASN A 375 -13.69 5.32 -14.94
N VAL A 376 -13.74 4.03 -14.65
CA VAL A 376 -12.59 3.19 -14.33
C VAL A 376 -12.41 2.21 -15.49
N LYS A 377 -11.21 2.12 -16.04
CA LYS A 377 -10.84 1.10 -17.03
C LYS A 377 -9.44 0.58 -16.74
N GLY A 378 -9.20 -0.69 -16.97
CA GLY A 378 -7.87 -1.25 -16.89
C GLY A 378 -7.74 -2.61 -17.52
N SER A 379 -6.53 -3.14 -17.50
CA SER A 379 -6.20 -4.46 -18.01
C SER A 379 -4.93 -4.96 -17.34
N GLY A 380 -4.89 -6.26 -17.04
CA GLY A 380 -3.69 -6.93 -16.55
C GLY A 380 -3.39 -8.18 -17.37
N MET A 381 -2.14 -8.60 -17.32
CA MET A 381 -1.69 -9.90 -17.80
C MET A 381 -0.66 -10.52 -16.87
N PHE A 382 -0.63 -11.85 -16.88
CA PHE A 382 0.32 -12.68 -16.17
C PHE A 382 0.77 -13.81 -17.11
N GLY A 383 2.05 -14.15 -17.04
CA GLY A 383 2.61 -15.32 -17.69
C GLY A 383 3.63 -16.02 -16.80
N SER A 384 3.66 -17.34 -16.84
CA SER A 384 4.65 -18.18 -16.16
C SER A 384 5.13 -19.31 -17.06
N ASN A 385 6.42 -19.59 -17.05
CA ASN A 385 7.01 -20.75 -17.72
C ASN A 385 8.23 -21.25 -16.95
N ARG A 386 8.68 -22.47 -17.23
CA ARG A 386 9.78 -23.15 -16.53
C ARG A 386 10.94 -23.53 -17.44
N ASP A 387 11.99 -24.09 -16.86
CA ASP A 387 13.18 -24.59 -17.54
C ASP A 387 13.97 -23.47 -18.22
N LEU A 388 14.37 -22.49 -17.41
CA LEU A 388 15.14 -21.32 -17.83
C LEU A 388 16.56 -21.67 -18.25
N VAL A 389 17.03 -21.04 -19.33
CA VAL A 389 18.44 -21.09 -19.78
C VAL A 389 19.40 -20.52 -18.73
N PHE A 390 18.98 -19.46 -18.04
CA PHE A 390 19.76 -18.76 -17.03
C PHE A 390 19.03 -18.82 -15.67
N PRO A 391 19.60 -19.49 -14.65
CA PRO A 391 18.93 -19.73 -13.37
C PRO A 391 19.10 -18.54 -12.40
N ASP A 392 18.71 -17.34 -12.82
CA ASP A 392 18.79 -16.13 -11.98
C ASP A 392 17.66 -15.12 -12.25
N LEU A 393 17.43 -14.25 -11.27
CA LEU A 393 16.39 -13.21 -11.33
C LEU A 393 16.64 -12.13 -12.40
N ALA A 394 17.89 -11.84 -12.76
CA ALA A 394 18.19 -10.83 -13.78
C ALA A 394 17.71 -11.29 -15.16
N HIS A 395 17.80 -12.60 -15.44
CA HIS A 395 17.40 -13.23 -16.68
C HIS A 395 16.06 -13.99 -16.63
N ALA A 396 15.27 -13.84 -15.57
CA ALA A 396 13.97 -14.51 -15.40
C ALA A 396 12.86 -13.96 -16.32
N TRP A 397 13.11 -13.90 -17.62
CA TRP A 397 12.17 -13.51 -18.67
C TRP A 397 11.50 -14.76 -19.26
N LEU A 398 10.23 -14.65 -19.66
CA LEU A 398 9.50 -15.75 -20.30
C LEU A 398 10.17 -16.22 -21.59
N THR A 399 10.86 -15.34 -22.31
CA THR A 399 11.63 -15.67 -23.52
C THR A 399 12.85 -16.55 -23.24
N ASN A 400 13.31 -16.62 -21.99
CA ASN A 400 14.44 -17.46 -21.59
C ASN A 400 13.99 -18.85 -21.09
N ALA A 401 12.69 -19.14 -21.09
CA ALA A 401 12.16 -20.46 -20.79
C ALA A 401 12.24 -21.38 -22.01
N THR A 402 12.74 -22.60 -21.81
CA THR A 402 12.89 -23.60 -22.88
C THR A 402 11.74 -24.59 -22.94
N ASN A 403 10.91 -24.67 -21.89
CA ASN A 403 9.74 -25.54 -21.86
C ASN A 403 8.72 -25.15 -22.95
N THR A 404 8.32 -26.15 -23.74
CA THR A 404 7.30 -26.04 -24.79
C THR A 404 6.02 -26.81 -24.46
N ASP A 405 5.99 -27.56 -23.34
CA ASP A 405 4.78 -28.23 -22.87
C ASP A 405 3.82 -27.20 -22.27
N GLY A 406 2.72 -26.96 -22.99
CA GLY A 406 1.67 -26.03 -22.62
C GLY A 406 1.02 -26.32 -21.27
N ALA A 407 1.08 -27.57 -20.77
CA ALA A 407 0.58 -27.90 -19.44
C ALA A 407 1.37 -27.23 -18.29
N ASN A 408 2.57 -26.73 -18.57
CA ASN A 408 3.44 -26.07 -17.59
C ASN A 408 3.61 -24.56 -17.86
N ILE A 409 2.79 -24.02 -18.76
CA ILE A 409 2.74 -22.60 -19.10
C ILE A 409 1.44 -22.02 -18.56
N ASP A 410 1.55 -21.03 -17.67
CA ASP A 410 0.38 -20.31 -17.16
C ASP A 410 0.26 -18.99 -17.91
N LEU A 411 -0.91 -18.70 -18.48
CA LEU A 411 -1.21 -17.41 -19.12
C LEU A 411 -2.60 -16.93 -18.69
N ASN A 412 -2.69 -15.68 -18.24
CA ASN A 412 -3.97 -15.07 -17.89
C ASN A 412 -3.94 -13.57 -18.24
N GLY A 413 -5.08 -13.01 -18.59
CA GLY A 413 -5.26 -11.58 -18.76
C GLY A 413 -6.71 -11.23 -19.03
N ALA A 414 -7.16 -10.12 -18.44
CA ALA A 414 -8.53 -9.63 -18.60
C ALA A 414 -8.59 -8.10 -18.44
N PRO A 415 -9.52 -7.44 -19.13
CA PRO A 415 -9.88 -6.06 -18.83
C PRO A 415 -10.83 -5.98 -17.62
N TYR A 416 -10.97 -4.79 -17.07
CA TYR A 416 -12.06 -4.43 -16.17
C TYR A 416 -12.54 -3.01 -16.48
N GLU A 417 -13.83 -2.76 -16.24
CA GLU A 417 -14.47 -1.47 -16.45
C GLU A 417 -15.59 -1.26 -15.43
N ASP A 418 -15.64 -0.05 -14.87
CA ASP A 418 -16.73 0.41 -14.00
C ASP A 418 -17.10 1.86 -14.36
N ALA A 419 -18.35 2.25 -14.18
CA ALA A 419 -18.79 3.62 -14.35
C ALA A 419 -19.79 4.05 -13.27
N LEU A 420 -19.70 5.32 -12.87
CA LEU A 420 -20.62 5.96 -11.94
C LEU A 420 -21.01 7.34 -12.47
N VAL A 421 -22.30 7.66 -12.44
CA VAL A 421 -22.81 9.01 -12.71
C VAL A 421 -23.66 9.47 -11.55
N SER A 422 -23.51 10.74 -11.19
CA SER A 422 -24.13 11.30 -9.99
C SER A 422 -24.62 12.73 -10.21
N TYR A 423 -25.75 13.04 -9.58
CA TYR A 423 -26.32 14.38 -9.50
C TYR A 423 -26.55 14.72 -8.03
N PHE A 424 -26.16 15.92 -7.61
CA PHE A 424 -26.30 16.32 -6.21
C PHE A 424 -26.55 17.81 -6.05
N GLY A 425 -27.15 18.15 -4.91
CA GLY A 425 -27.40 19.53 -4.52
C GLY A 425 -27.32 19.71 -3.01
N ARG A 426 -26.98 20.92 -2.58
CA ARG A 426 -26.83 21.29 -1.17
C ARG A 426 -27.39 22.69 -0.93
N LEU A 427 -28.11 22.83 0.18
CA LEU A 427 -28.58 24.10 0.72
C LEU A 427 -28.00 24.27 2.12
N GLN A 428 -27.33 25.40 2.34
CA GLN A 428 -26.91 25.84 3.67
C GLN A 428 -27.60 27.14 4.01
N TYR A 429 -28.05 27.24 5.26
CA TYR A 429 -28.67 28.41 5.82
C TYR A 429 -28.10 28.72 7.20
N ASN A 430 -27.71 29.96 7.39
CA ASN A 430 -27.21 30.49 8.65
C ASN A 430 -28.04 31.71 9.05
N PHE A 431 -28.64 31.66 10.24
CA PHE A 431 -29.28 32.80 10.87
C PHE A 431 -28.46 33.29 12.07
N GLN A 432 -27.86 34.48 11.91
CA GLN A 432 -27.10 35.18 12.96
C GLN A 432 -26.03 34.31 13.64
N GLU A 433 -25.44 33.35 12.94
CA GLU A 433 -24.44 32.39 13.47
C GLU A 433 -24.95 31.54 14.64
N LYS A 434 -26.26 31.59 14.92
CA LYS A 434 -26.89 30.90 16.05
C LYS A 434 -27.68 29.68 15.61
N TYR A 435 -28.30 29.74 14.44
CA TYR A 435 -29.09 28.63 13.89
C TYR A 435 -28.54 28.27 12.52
N LEU A 436 -28.05 27.03 12.41
CA LEU A 436 -27.43 26.49 11.21
C LEU A 436 -28.31 25.36 10.68
N PHE A 437 -28.61 25.39 9.39
CA PHE A 437 -29.34 24.35 8.69
C PHE A 437 -28.58 23.93 7.44
N ASN A 438 -28.51 22.62 7.20
CA ASN A 438 -27.87 22.03 6.04
C ASN A 438 -28.74 20.89 5.52
N ALA A 439 -29.10 20.96 4.24
CA ALA A 439 -29.81 19.90 3.52
C ALA A 439 -29.00 19.52 2.28
N THR A 440 -28.78 18.22 2.09
CA THR A 440 -28.07 17.67 0.93
C THR A 440 -28.90 16.55 0.32
N VAL A 441 -28.99 16.54 -1.01
CA VAL A 441 -29.64 15.48 -1.79
C VAL A 441 -28.67 15.01 -2.86
N ARG A 442 -28.59 13.70 -3.07
CA ARG A 442 -27.75 13.08 -4.09
C ARG A 442 -28.43 11.86 -4.69
N ALA A 443 -28.27 11.68 -5.99
CA ALA A 443 -28.68 10.50 -6.74
C ALA A 443 -27.46 9.93 -7.49
N ASP A 444 -27.20 8.63 -7.31
CA ASP A 444 -26.07 7.90 -7.88
C ASP A 444 -26.58 6.77 -8.77
N GLY A 445 -25.96 6.58 -9.93
CA GLY A 445 -26.17 5.42 -10.82
C GLY A 445 -24.84 4.74 -11.14
N SER A 446 -24.76 3.44 -10.91
CA SER A 446 -23.59 2.59 -11.19
C SER A 446 -23.90 1.61 -12.33
N SER A 447 -22.90 1.31 -13.15
CA SER A 447 -22.97 0.32 -14.24
C SER A 447 -23.12 -1.12 -13.75
#